data_AF-A0A660UVQ9-F1
#
_entry.id   AF-A0A660UVQ9-F1
#
_cell.length_a   1.000
_cell.length_b   1.000
_cell.length_c   1.000
_cell.angle_alpha   90.00
_cell.angle_beta   90.00
_cell.angle_gamma   90.00
#
_symmetry.space_group_name_H-M   'P 1'
#
loop_
_entity.id
_entity.type
_entity.pdbx_description
1 polymer ?
#
loop_
_entity_poly.entity_id
_entity_poly.type
_entity_poly.pdbx_seq_one_letter_code
_entity_poly.pdbx_strand_id
1 'polypeptide(L)' 'MKNIPIVYMPDGKPCPLLLTEKELAQFLRLDLIEVKFPSQSIRRYRDAGLLQAVQISKQILYPLWSVIEFIEKQQAAVNR' A
#
# COMPACT_ATOMS: atom_id res chain seq x y z
N MET A 1 19.23 -7.84 -0.79
CA MET A 1 17.96 -7.86 -0.04
C MET A 1 17.59 -6.42 0.27
N LYS A 2 16.34 -5.99 -0.02
CA LYS A 2 15.89 -4.64 0.37
C LYS A 2 15.76 -4.62 1.90
N ASN A 3 16.33 -3.60 2.56
CA ASN A 3 16.15 -3.43 4.00
C ASN A 3 14.72 -2.94 4.24
N ILE A 4 13.86 -3.80 4.79
CA ILE A 4 12.47 -3.44 5.07
C ILE A 4 12.42 -2.94 6.52
N PRO A 5 12.04 -1.67 6.77
CA PRO A 5 11.94 -1.16 8.12
C PRO A 5 10.88 -1.94 8.91
N ILE A 6 11.04 -1.99 10.23
CA ILE A 6 9.97 -2.47 11.11
C ILE A 6 8.87 -1.40 11.09
N VAL A 7 7.71 -1.73 10.51
CA VAL A 7 6.56 -0.84 10.43
C VAL A 7 5.40 -1.46 11.19
N TYR A 8 4.57 -0.62 11.79
CA TYR A 8 3.38 -1.02 12.52
C TYR A 8 2.12 -0.54 11.80
N MET A 9 1.08 -1.35 11.86
CA MET A 9 -0.27 -0.96 11.45
C MET A 9 -0.85 0.08 12.42
N PRO A 10 -1.91 0.81 12.00
CA PRO A 10 -2.64 1.74 12.87
C PRO A 10 -3.10 1.21 14.23
N ASP A 11 -3.33 -0.10 14.34
CA ASP A 11 -3.77 -0.78 15.56
C ASP A 11 -2.60 -1.18 16.48
N GLY A 12 -1.37 -0.80 16.14
CA GLY A 12 -0.16 -1.08 16.91
C GLY A 12 0.48 -2.45 16.64
N LYS A 13 -0.10 -3.28 15.77
CA LYS A 13 0.49 -4.59 15.41
C LYS A 13 1.57 -4.44 14.34
N PRO A 14 2.56 -5.35 14.26
CA PRO A 14 3.51 -5.38 13.15
C PRO A 14 2.79 -5.44 11.79
N CYS A 15 3.24 -4.64 10.84
CA CYS A 15 2.72 -4.67 9.48
C CYS A 15 3.14 -5.99 8.79
N PRO A 16 2.20 -6.73 8.18
CA PRO A 16 2.54 -7.95 7.49
C PRO A 16 3.38 -7.67 6.24
N LEU A 17 4.21 -8.64 5.85
CA LEU A 17 5.03 -8.53 4.63
C LEU A 17 4.19 -8.40 3.35
N LEU A 18 3.01 -9.00 3.36
CA LEU A 18 2.02 -8.95 2.29
C LEU A 18 0.72 -8.39 2.86
N LEU A 19 0.23 -7.29 2.29
CA LEU A 19 -1.01 -6.66 2.68
C LEU A 19 -2.14 -7.12 1.77
N THR A 20 -3.29 -7.41 2.34
CA THR A 20 -4.56 -7.44 1.61
C THR A 20 -4.95 -6.04 1.15
N GLU A 21 -5.91 -5.93 0.23
CA GLU A 21 -6.41 -4.62 -0.21
C GLU A 21 -7.00 -3.79 0.95
N LYS A 22 -7.66 -4.45 1.91
CA LYS A 22 -8.21 -3.81 3.11
C LYS A 22 -7.11 -3.26 4.01
N GLU A 23 -6.09 -4.06 4.30
CA GLU A 23 -4.94 -3.63 5.10
C GLU A 23 -4.18 -2.51 4.40
N LEU A 24 -4.02 -2.59 3.07
CA LEU A 24 -3.38 -1.53 2.29
C LEU A 24 -4.16 -0.21 2.38
N ALA A 25 -5.49 -0.27 2.29
CA ALA A 25 -6.33 0.92 2.43
C ALA A 25 -6.16 1.58 3.80
N GLN A 26 -6.13 0.78 4.88
CA GLN A 26 -5.89 1.26 6.24
C GLN A 26 -4.46 1.79 6.43
N PHE A 27 -3.47 1.11 5.84
CA PHE A 27 -2.07 1.51 5.93
C PHE A 27 -1.81 2.85 5.25
N LEU A 28 -2.38 3.05 4.06
CA LEU A 28 -2.27 4.29 3.27
C LEU A 28 -3.25 5.39 3.73
N ARG A 29 -4.05 5.13 4.78
CA ARG A 29 -5.08 6.06 5.27
C ARG A 29 -6.11 6.50 4.23
N LEU A 30 -6.38 5.63 3.24
CA LEU A 30 -7.44 5.85 2.26
C LEU A 30 -8.84 5.76 2.90
N ASP A 31 -8.91 5.33 4.15
CA ASP A 31 -10.09 5.27 5.01
C ASP A 31 -10.37 6.58 5.78
N LEU A 32 -9.42 7.52 5.88
CA LEU A 32 -9.61 8.79 6.59
C LEU A 32 -10.30 9.88 5.78
N ILE A 33 -10.17 9.81 4.46
CA ILE A 33 -10.83 10.73 3.53
C ILE A 33 -12.07 9.98 3.01
N GLU A 34 -13.18 10.68 2.77
CA GLU A 34 -14.34 10.11 2.04
C GLU A 34 -14.00 9.79 0.57
N VAL A 35 -12.92 9.04 0.33
CA VAL A 35 -12.69 8.36 -0.93
C VAL A 35 -13.83 7.35 -1.02
N LYS A 36 -14.87 7.68 -1.79
CA LYS A 36 -16.07 6.84 -1.95
C LYS A 36 -15.73 5.38 -2.25
N PHE A 37 -14.55 5.10 -2.84
CA PHE A 37 -14.09 3.75 -3.16
C PHE A 37 -12.56 3.59 -3.04
N PRO A 38 -12.02 3.25 -1.85
CA PRO A 38 -10.58 3.03 -1.65
C PRO A 38 -9.98 1.99 -2.61
N SER A 39 -10.75 0.93 -2.89
CA SER A 39 -10.42 -0.11 -3.87
C SER A 39 -10.15 0.42 -5.28
N GLN A 40 -10.92 1.42 -5.73
CA GLN A 40 -10.71 2.02 -7.05
C GLN A 40 -9.40 2.79 -7.11
N SER A 41 -9.03 3.47 -6.03
CA SER A 41 -7.74 4.17 -5.93
C SER A 41 -6.57 3.19 -5.96
N ILE A 42 -6.66 2.11 -5.18
CA ILE A 42 -5.63 1.06 -5.17
C ILE A 42 -5.48 0.42 -6.56
N ARG A 43 -6.60 0.09 -7.21
CA ARG A 43 -6.60 -0.42 -8.58
C ARG A 43 -5.93 0.57 -9.54
N ARG A 44 -6.26 1.86 -9.47
CA ARG A 44 -5.65 2.90 -10.30
C ARG A 44 -4.13 2.98 -10.08
N TYR A 45 -3.65 2.90 -8.84
CA TYR A 45 -2.20 2.91 -8.57
C TYR A 45 -1.50 1.69 -9.16
N ARG A 46 -2.12 0.52 -9.10
CA ARG A 46 -1.60 -0.70 -9.73
C ARG A 46 -1.60 -0.61 -11.24
N ASP A 47 -2.72 -0.20 -11.83
CA ASP A 47 -2.88 -0.11 -13.29
C ASP A 47 -1.95 0.98 -13.88
N ALA A 48 -1.57 1.99 -13.10
CA ALA A 48 -0.57 2.99 -13.43
C ALA A 48 0.89 2.55 -13.18
N GLY A 49 1.13 1.33 -12.70
CA GLY A 49 2.47 0.81 -12.38
C GLY A 49 3.14 1.45 -11.17
N LEU A 50 2.41 2.23 -10.37
CA LEU A 50 2.91 2.90 -9.17
C LEU A 50 3.02 1.94 -7.98
N LEU A 51 2.21 0.88 -7.98
CA LEU A 51 2.11 -0.08 -6.88
C LEU A 51 2.14 -1.50 -7.45
N GLN A 52 3.08 -2.32 -6.98
CA GLN A 52 3.21 -3.71 -7.40
C GLN A 52 2.33 -4.62 -6.54
N ALA A 53 1.81 -5.67 -7.17
CA ALA A 53 1.01 -6.68 -6.51
C ALA A 53 1.50 -8.08 -6.89
N VAL A 54 1.25 -9.04 -6.01
CA VAL A 54 1.49 -10.46 -6.24
C VAL A 54 0.17 -11.21 -6.15
N GLN A 55 -0.07 -12.11 -7.10
CA GLN A 55 -1.19 -13.04 -7.02
C GLN A 55 -0.75 -14.30 -6.29
N ILE A 56 -1.40 -14.61 -5.17
CA ILE A 56 -1.21 -15.85 -4.42
C ILE A 56 -2.56 -16.57 -4.39
N SER A 57 -2.63 -17.70 -5.11
CA SER A 57 -3.90 -18.41 -5.36
C SER A 57 -4.95 -17.46 -5.98
N LYS A 58 -6.07 -17.26 -5.30
CA LYS A 58 -7.19 -16.39 -5.74
C LYS A 58 -7.13 -14.97 -5.18
N GLN A 59 -6.07 -14.61 -4.45
CA GLN A 59 -5.96 -13.30 -3.79
C GLN A 59 -4.84 -12.46 -4.42
N ILE A 60 -5.11 -11.16 -4.54
CA ILE A 60 -4.13 -10.14 -4.88
C ILE A 60 -3.63 -9.55 -3.57
N LEU A 61 -2.32 -9.61 -3.36
CA LEU A 61 -1.64 -9.10 -2.18
C LEU A 61 -0.58 -8.09 -2.57
N TYR A 62 -0.24 -7.20 -1.65
CA TYR A 62 0.63 -6.06 -1.89
C TYR A 62 1.87 -6.16 -1.00
N PRO A 63 3.06 -6.37 -1.58
CA PRO A 63 4.29 -6.45 -0.80
C PRO A 63 4.60 -5.12 -0.10
N LEU A 64 4.92 -5.17 1.20
CA LEU A 64 5.22 -3.99 2.02
C LEU A 64 6.30 -3.10 1.40
N TRP A 65 7.35 -3.71 0.82
CA TRP A 65 8.42 -2.95 0.17
C TRP A 65 7.90 -2.09 -1.00
N SER A 66 6.90 -2.57 -1.76
CA SER A 66 6.34 -1.80 -2.88
C SER A 66 5.45 -0.67 -2.39
N VAL A 67 4.77 -0.88 -1.26
CA VAL A 67 3.96 0.15 -0.61
C VAL A 67 4.85 1.27 -0.07
N ILE A 68 5.99 0.93 0.52
CA ILE A 68 6.98 1.92 0.99
C ILE A 68 7.54 2.73 -0.17
N GLU A 69 7.99 2.08 -1.25
CA GLU A 69 8.49 2.78 -2.45
C GLU A 69 7.41 3.69 -3.07
N PHE A 70 6.15 3.28 -3.02
CA PHE A 70 5.04 4.11 -3.47
C PHE A 70 4.94 5.41 -2.64
N ILE A 71 5.01 5.32 -1.31
CA ILE A 71 4.96 6.48 -0.41
C ILE A 71 6.13 7.43 -0.68
N GLU A 72 7.36 6.91 -0.81
CA GLU A 72 8.55 7.70 -1.10
C GLU A 72 8.40 8.48 -2.42
N LYS A 73 7.84 7.84 -3.46
CA LYS A 73 7.57 8.50 -4.75
C LYS A 73 6.51 9.60 -4.62
N GLN A 74 5.45 9.40 -3.82
CA GLN A 74 4.45 10.44 -3.59
C GLN A 74 5.06 11.66 -2.88
N GLN A 75 5.89 11.44 -1.86
CA GLN A 75 6.60 12.51 -1.16
C GLN A 75 7.51 13.32 -2.11
N ALA A 76 8.28 12.63 -2.95
CA ALA A 76 9.13 13.28 -3.94
C ALA A 76 8.35 14.07 -4.99
N ALA A 77 7.11 13.69 -5.30
CA ALA A 77 6.25 14.41 -6.23
C ALA A 77 5.60 15.65 -5.59
N VAL A 78 5.24 15.60 -4.30
CA VAL A 78 4.65 16.73 -3.58
C VAL A 78 5.68 17.81 -3.24
N ASN A 79 6.92 17.43 -2.93
CA ASN A 79 7.99 18.36 -2.56
C ASN A 79 8.73 18.95 -3.77
N ARG A 80 8.14 18.91 -4.97
CA ARG A 80 8.63 19.56 -6.20
C ARG A 80 7.81 20.79 -6.51
#